data_AF-A0A962CTY6-F1
#
_entry.id   AF-A0A962CTY6-F1
#
_cell.length_a   1.000
_cell.length_b   1.000
_cell.length_c   1.000
_cell.angle_alpha   90.00
_cell.angle_beta   90.00
_cell.angle_gamma   90.00
#
_symmetry.space_group_name_H-M   'P 1'
#
loop_
_entity.id
_entity.type
_entity.pdbx_description
1 polymer ?
#
loop_
_entity_poly.entity_id
_entity_poly.type
_entity_poly.pdbx_seq_one_letter_code
_entity_poly.pdbx_strand_id
1 'polypeptide(L)'
;MNTETRDIIKNEYGFEVICIKNFGAELLAHSIVSPSIIDVFRSLLSSEDDLCEIHVKKNPDQFVQGESISIQALRENISNQVTLLGFLDLQRNITLNPSPNQTISRGFQIIFLSNNSELILSKVK
;
A
#
# COMPACT_ATOMS: atom_id res chain seq x y z
N MET A 1 -14.45 18.96 -7.91
CA MET A 1 -13.66 18.90 -9.15
C MET A 1 -14.15 17.70 -9.94
N ASN A 2 -14.51 17.86 -11.22
CA ASN A 2 -14.95 16.72 -12.04
C ASN A 2 -13.72 15.90 -12.50
N THR A 3 -13.96 14.69 -13.00
CA THR A 3 -12.91 13.75 -13.44
C THR A 3 -12.00 14.36 -14.51
N GLU A 4 -12.60 15.14 -15.42
CA GLU A 4 -11.91 15.79 -16.53
C GLU A 4 -10.86 16.81 -16.07
N THR A 5 -11.21 17.68 -15.11
CA THR A 5 -10.24 18.64 -14.52
C THR A 5 -9.11 17.93 -13.79
N ARG A 6 -9.40 16.83 -13.09
CA ARG A 6 -8.37 16.02 -12.41
C ARG A 6 -7.38 15.43 -13.42
N ASP A 7 -7.90 14.88 -14.51
CA ASP A 7 -7.08 14.18 -15.51
C ASP A 7 -6.22 15.18 -16.30
N ILE A 8 -6.71 16.40 -16.58
CA ILE A 8 -5.91 17.50 -17.16
C ILE A 8 -4.75 17.85 -16.22
N ILE A 9 -5.02 18.12 -14.93
CA ILE A 9 -3.96 18.53 -14.00
C ILE A 9 -2.89 17.44 -13.86
N LYS A 10 -3.31 16.18 -13.77
CA LYS A 10 -2.42 15.03 -13.65
C LYS A 10 -1.54 14.86 -14.91
N ASN A 11 -2.13 14.99 -16.09
CA ASN A 11 -1.45 14.69 -17.35
C ASN A 11 -0.58 15.86 -17.85
N GLU A 12 -1.00 17.12 -17.63
CA GLU A 12 -0.27 18.29 -18.14
C GLU A 12 0.80 18.79 -17.17
N TYR A 13 0.56 18.72 -15.86
CA TYR A 13 1.43 19.35 -14.86
C TYR A 13 2.16 18.34 -13.97
N GLY A 14 1.84 17.04 -14.08
CA GLY A 14 2.47 15.97 -13.30
C GLY A 14 2.21 16.07 -11.80
N PHE A 15 1.23 16.86 -11.36
CA PHE A 15 0.88 16.99 -9.95
C PHE A 15 -0.03 15.85 -9.49
N GLU A 16 0.22 15.38 -8.26
CA GLU A 16 -0.75 14.59 -7.53
C GLU A 16 -1.86 15.51 -7.02
N VAL A 17 -3.12 15.13 -7.27
CA VAL A 17 -4.29 15.94 -6.93
C VAL A 17 -5.22 15.16 -6.02
N ILE A 18 -5.52 15.75 -4.86
CA ILE A 18 -6.47 15.18 -3.91
C ILE A 18 -7.84 15.85 -4.13
N CYS A 19 -8.83 15.07 -4.56
CA CYS A 19 -10.22 15.56 -4.63
C CYS A 19 -10.94 15.32 -3.31
N ILE A 20 -10.88 16.30 -2.39
CA ILE A 20 -11.45 16.20 -1.03
C ILE A 20 -12.94 15.82 -1.07
N LYS A 21 -13.71 16.37 -2.01
CA LYS A 21 -15.15 16.07 -2.13
C LYS A 21 -15.40 14.60 -2.46
N ASN A 22 -14.63 14.02 -3.37
CA ASN A 22 -14.77 12.61 -3.74
C ASN A 22 -14.33 11.71 -2.59
N PHE A 23 -13.18 12.01 -1.99
CA PHE A 23 -12.69 11.27 -0.83
C PHE A 23 -13.70 11.26 0.33
N GLY A 24 -14.27 12.42 0.67
CA GLY A 24 -15.29 12.51 1.70
C GLY A 24 -16.57 11.72 1.38
N ALA A 25 -17.04 11.78 0.13
CA ALA A 25 -18.22 11.02 -0.30
C ALA A 25 -17.99 9.50 -0.26
N GLU A 26 -16.82 9.02 -0.69
CA GLU A 26 -16.45 7.61 -0.65
C GLU A 26 -16.27 7.12 0.79
N LEU A 27 -15.63 7.90 1.66
CA LEU A 27 -15.49 7.57 3.08
C LEU A 27 -16.85 7.45 3.77
N LEU A 28 -17.78 8.36 3.49
CA LEU A 28 -19.15 8.29 4.00
C LEU A 28 -19.87 7.03 3.49
N ALA A 29 -19.72 6.69 2.21
CA ALA A 29 -20.30 5.47 1.65
C ALA A 29 -19.74 4.21 2.35
N HIS A 30 -18.43 4.15 2.59
CA HIS A 30 -17.81 3.06 3.35
C HIS A 30 -18.33 2.97 4.79
N SER A 31 -18.59 4.10 5.45
CA SER A 31 -19.08 4.13 6.83
C SER A 31 -20.47 3.51 7.02
N ILE A 32 -21.29 3.49 5.97
CA ILE A 32 -22.60 2.83 6.01
C ILE A 32 -22.43 1.31 6.07
N VAL A 33 -21.42 0.77 5.38
CA VAL A 33 -21.14 -0.67 5.33
C VAL A 33 -20.36 -1.12 6.56
N SER A 34 -19.42 -0.29 7.03
CA SER A 34 -18.59 -0.56 8.20
C SER A 34 -18.42 0.72 9.01
N PRO A 35 -19.25 0.94 10.06
CA PRO A 35 -19.23 2.20 10.82
C PRO A 35 -17.87 2.57 11.40
N SER A 36 -17.07 1.59 11.82
CA SER A 36 -15.74 1.80 12.39
C SER A 36 -14.67 2.19 11.38
N ILE A 37 -14.97 2.17 10.07
CA ILE A 37 -13.98 2.47 9.02
C ILE A 37 -13.46 3.91 9.11
N ILE A 38 -14.27 4.85 9.60
CA ILE A 38 -13.87 6.25 9.75
C ILE A 38 -12.71 6.36 10.73
N ASP A 39 -12.75 5.62 11.84
CA ASP A 39 -11.69 5.65 12.85
C ASP A 39 -10.41 4.99 12.32
N VAL A 40 -10.54 3.93 11.51
CA VAL A 40 -9.40 3.32 10.80
C VAL A 40 -8.74 4.34 9.87
N PHE A 41 -9.49 5.02 9.00
CA PHE A 41 -8.93 6.05 8.12
C PHE A 41 -8.35 7.23 8.90
N ARG A 42 -8.99 7.64 10.00
CA ARG A 42 -8.46 8.69 10.88
C ARG A 42 -7.09 8.27 11.43
N SER A 43 -6.98 7.07 11.97
CA SER A 43 -5.73 6.53 12.53
C SER A 43 -4.62 6.40 11.48
N LEU A 44 -4.96 6.01 10.24
CA LEU A 44 -3.98 5.84 9.17
C LEU A 44 -3.49 7.15 8.56
N LEU A 45 -4.27 8.23 8.70
CA LEU A 45 -3.95 9.55 8.15
C LEU A 45 -3.46 10.54 9.21
N SER A 46 -3.50 10.18 10.49
CA SER A 46 -2.94 10.95 11.59
C SER A 46 -1.44 10.68 11.75
N SER A 47 -0.67 11.72 12.04
CA SER A 47 0.78 11.65 12.26
C SER A 47 1.15 11.42 13.73
N GLU A 48 0.37 10.62 14.47
CA GLU A 48 0.62 10.38 15.89
C GLU A 48 1.67 9.28 16.08
N ASP A 49 2.69 9.55 16.92
CA ASP A 49 3.99 8.83 16.99
C ASP A 49 3.95 7.33 17.39
N ASP A 50 2.79 6.71 17.58
CA ASP A 50 2.65 5.32 18.04
C ASP A 50 1.60 4.51 17.26
N LEU A 51 1.08 5.04 16.15
CA LEU A 51 0.04 4.39 15.37
C LEU A 51 0.60 3.53 14.25
N CYS A 52 -0.21 2.54 13.85
CA CYS A 52 0.09 1.67 12.72
C CYS A 52 -0.07 2.48 11.42
N GLU A 53 0.97 2.53 10.59
CA GLU A 53 1.01 3.32 9.37
C GLU A 53 1.15 2.44 8.12
N ILE A 54 0.76 2.99 6.96
CA ILE A 54 1.00 2.37 5.67
C ILE A 54 2.39 2.77 5.17
N HIS A 55 3.24 1.78 4.94
CA HIS A 55 4.59 1.95 4.43
C HIS A 55 4.68 1.42 3.00
N VAL A 56 5.48 2.10 2.18
CA VAL A 56 5.86 1.63 0.85
C VAL A 56 7.39 1.57 0.79
N LYS A 57 7.96 0.37 0.71
CA LYS A 57 9.41 0.19 0.61
C LYS A 57 9.78 -0.67 -0.58
N LYS A 58 10.92 -0.34 -1.20
CA LYS A 58 11.53 -1.23 -2.20
C LYS A 58 11.77 -2.58 -1.54
N ASN A 59 11.50 -3.65 -2.28
CA ASN A 59 11.76 -4.98 -1.78
C ASN A 59 13.25 -5.11 -1.42
N PRO A 60 13.63 -5.64 -0.23
CA PRO A 60 15.03 -5.85 0.12
C PRO A 60 15.77 -6.68 -0.93
N ASP A 61 17.07 -6.39 -1.07
CA ASP A 61 17.95 -6.93 -2.12
C ASP A 61 18.06 -8.48 -2.14
N GLN A 62 17.54 -9.13 -1.10
CA GLN A 62 17.54 -10.58 -0.91
C GLN A 62 16.64 -11.31 -1.92
N PHE A 63 15.66 -10.61 -2.50
CA PHE A 63 14.81 -11.11 -3.56
C PHE A 63 15.28 -10.68 -4.97
N VAL A 64 16.49 -10.12 -5.09
CA VAL A 64 17.05 -9.58 -6.34
C VAL A 64 17.76 -10.66 -7.18
N GLN A 65 17.96 -11.86 -6.63
CA GLN A 65 18.53 -12.96 -7.39
C GLN A 65 17.48 -13.63 -8.28
N GLY A 66 17.51 -13.33 -9.57
CA GLY A 66 17.04 -14.28 -10.58
C GLY A 66 15.55 -14.26 -10.89
N GLU A 67 14.70 -14.39 -9.89
CA GLU A 67 13.43 -15.09 -10.07
C GLU A 67 12.22 -14.25 -9.63
N SER A 68 11.05 -14.57 -10.19
CA SER A 68 9.78 -14.07 -9.69
C SER A 68 9.50 -14.68 -8.32
N ILE A 69 8.93 -13.90 -7.40
CA ILE A 69 8.55 -14.38 -6.08
C ILE A 69 7.04 -14.57 -6.00
N SER A 70 6.59 -15.68 -5.41
CA SER A 70 5.17 -15.84 -5.09
C SER A 70 4.77 -14.98 -3.90
N ILE A 71 3.54 -14.46 -3.88
CA ILE A 71 3.00 -13.72 -2.74
C ILE A 71 3.07 -14.55 -1.45
N GLN A 72 2.81 -15.85 -1.55
CA GLN A 72 2.91 -16.75 -0.41
C GLN A 72 4.34 -16.78 0.16
N ALA A 73 5.36 -16.97 -0.68
CA ALA A 73 6.75 -16.95 -0.23
C ALA A 73 7.12 -15.59 0.39
N LEU A 74 6.63 -14.49 -0.17
CA LEU A 74 6.83 -13.16 0.42
C LEU A 74 6.19 -13.06 1.81
N ARG A 75 4.94 -13.52 1.97
CA ARG A 75 4.22 -13.53 3.25
C ARG A 75 4.93 -14.35 4.33
N GLU A 76 5.57 -15.44 3.94
CA GLU A 76 6.30 -16.31 4.87
C GLU A 76 7.64 -15.71 5.35
N ASN A 77 8.19 -14.74 4.60
CA ASN A 77 9.49 -14.10 4.91
C ASN A 77 9.36 -12.73 5.59
N ILE A 78 8.19 -12.08 5.50
CA ILE A 78 7.97 -10.81 6.20
C ILE A 78 7.84 -11.01 7.72
N SER A 79 8.04 -9.94 8.48
CA SER A 79 7.82 -10.00 9.93
C SER A 79 6.38 -10.28 10.32
N ASN A 80 6.19 -11.08 11.37
CA ASN A 80 4.88 -11.30 11.98
C ASN A 80 4.25 -10.00 12.54
N GLN A 81 5.05 -8.95 12.72
CA GLN A 81 4.60 -7.62 13.14
C GLN A 81 4.22 -6.71 11.96
N VAL A 82 4.24 -7.26 10.73
CA VAL A 82 3.93 -6.56 9.49
C VAL A 82 2.72 -7.23 8.84
N THR A 83 1.75 -6.42 8.43
CA THR A 83 0.62 -6.91 7.61
C THR A 83 0.87 -6.52 6.15
N LEU A 84 1.08 -7.50 5.27
CA LEU A 84 1.18 -7.26 3.83
C LEU A 84 -0.17 -6.82 3.27
N LEU A 85 -0.23 -5.63 2.68
CA LEU A 85 -1.43 -5.13 2.01
C LEU A 85 -1.37 -5.38 0.51
N GLY A 86 -0.19 -5.26 -0.10
CA GLY A 86 -0.05 -5.33 -1.54
C GLY A 86 1.36 -5.00 -2.04
N PHE A 87 1.44 -4.65 -3.32
CA PHE A 87 2.69 -4.22 -3.94
C PHE A 87 2.44 -3.18 -5.03
N LEU A 88 3.48 -2.40 -5.33
CA LEU A 88 3.57 -1.49 -6.45
C LEU A 88 4.56 -2.07 -7.46
N ASP A 89 4.13 -2.26 -8.70
CA ASP A 89 5.04 -2.71 -9.77
C ASP A 89 5.90 -1.56 -10.34
N LEU A 90 6.79 -1.90 -11.28
CA LEU A 90 7.67 -0.93 -11.96
C LEU A 90 6.90 0.11 -12.80
N GLN A 91 5.66 -0.21 -13.20
CA GLN A 91 4.77 0.66 -13.95
C GLN A 91 3.92 1.53 -13.03
N ARG A 92 4.16 1.47 -11.71
CA ARG A 92 3.41 2.14 -10.65
C ARG A 92 1.94 1.70 -10.55
N ASN A 93 1.63 0.47 -10.95
CA ASN A 93 0.32 -0.13 -10.67
C ASN A 93 0.31 -0.71 -9.26
N ILE A 94 -0.72 -0.37 -8.51
CA ILE A 94 -0.95 -0.89 -7.17
C ILE A 94 -1.82 -2.15 -7.28
N THR A 95 -1.35 -3.26 -6.72
CA THR A 95 -2.17 -4.45 -6.49
C THR A 95 -2.40 -4.60 -4.98
N LEU A 96 -3.65 -4.50 -4.55
CA LEU A 96 -4.07 -4.72 -3.15
C LEU A 96 -4.64 -6.12 -2.97
N ASN A 97 -4.38 -6.71 -1.79
CA ASN A 97 -4.77 -8.08 -1.43
C ASN A 97 -4.49 -9.11 -2.55
N PRO A 98 -3.22 -9.23 -3.00
CA PRO A 98 -2.90 -10.12 -4.10
C PRO A 98 -3.12 -11.59 -3.73
N SER A 99 -3.43 -12.41 -4.73
CA SER A 99 -3.65 -13.84 -4.56
C SER A 99 -2.38 -14.52 -4.03
N PRO A 100 -2.46 -15.50 -3.11
CA PRO A 100 -1.29 -16.23 -2.62
C PRO A 100 -0.44 -16.87 -3.73
N ASN A 101 -1.09 -17.27 -4.82
CA ASN A 101 -0.46 -17.92 -5.98
C ASN A 101 0.05 -16.94 -7.03
N GLN A 102 -0.21 -15.63 -6.85
CA GLN A 102 0.30 -14.61 -7.76
C GLN A 102 1.81 -14.52 -7.63
N THR A 103 2.49 -14.31 -8.75
CA THR A 103 3.93 -14.06 -8.78
C THR A 103 4.18 -12.59 -9.10
N ILE A 104 5.19 -12.02 -8.46
CA ILE A 104 5.62 -10.65 -8.72
C ILE A 104 6.99 -10.70 -9.40
N SER A 105 7.09 -9.96 -10.51
CA SER A 105 8.35 -9.72 -11.23
C SER A 105 9.27 -8.78 -10.45
N ARG A 106 10.55 -8.73 -10.82
CA ARG A 106 11.55 -7.90 -10.14
C ARG A 106 11.19 -6.40 -10.11
N GLY A 107 11.77 -5.70 -9.13
CA GLY A 107 11.71 -4.24 -9.04
C GLY A 107 10.43 -3.68 -8.43
N PHE A 108 9.66 -4.50 -7.72
CA PHE A 108 8.45 -4.06 -7.03
C PHE A 108 8.76 -3.41 -5.68
N GLN A 109 7.80 -2.60 -5.20
CA GLN A 109 7.77 -2.10 -3.83
C GLN A 109 6.66 -2.82 -3.07
N ILE A 110 6.92 -3.14 -1.80
CA ILE A 110 5.95 -3.77 -0.91
C ILE A 110 5.14 -2.66 -0.25
N ILE A 111 3.82 -2.85 -0.19
CA ILE A 111 2.88 -2.01 0.55
C ILE A 111 2.44 -2.80 1.78
N PHE A 112 2.70 -2.27 2.97
CA PHE A 112 2.44 -2.97 4.21
C PHE A 112 2.01 -2.03 5.33
N LEU A 113 1.35 -2.59 6.33
CA LEU A 113 0.93 -1.90 7.54
C LEU A 113 1.86 -2.31 8.69
N SER A 114 2.44 -1.33 9.39
CA SER A 114 3.25 -1.55 10.59
C SER A 114 3.41 -0.26 11.40
N ASN A 115 3.68 -0.41 12.70
CA ASN A 115 4.09 0.70 13.58
C ASN A 115 5.61 0.99 13.49
N ASN A 116 6.37 0.23 12.71
CA ASN A 116 7.79 0.48 12.49
C ASN A 116 8.16 0.14 11.04
N SER A 117 8.60 1.17 10.31
CA SER A 117 8.93 1.08 8.90
C SER A 117 10.11 0.15 8.59
N GLU A 118 10.97 -0.16 9.56
CA GLU A 118 12.17 -1.00 9.38
C GLU A 118 11.91 -2.51 9.54
N LEU A 119 10.73 -2.92 10.02
CA LEU A 119 10.44 -4.32 10.41
C LEU A 119 10.14 -5.29 9.25
N ILE A 120 10.56 -5.03 8.02
CA ILE A 120 10.08 -5.85 6.87
C ILE A 120 10.53 -7.31 6.96
N LEU A 121 11.71 -7.61 7.51
CA LEU A 121 12.28 -8.96 7.49
C LEU A 121 12.36 -9.54 8.91
N SER A 122 11.77 -10.73 9.13
CA SER A 122 11.92 -11.44 10.41
C SER A 122 12.85 -12.64 10.40
N LYS A 123 13.32 -13.09 9.23
CA LYS A 123 14.19 -14.27 9.16
C LYS A 123 15.21 -14.13 8.04
N VAL A 124 16.42 -13.73 8.40
CA VAL A 124 17.62 -14.25 7.76
C VAL A 124 18.30 -15.12 8.81
N LYS A 125 18.16 -16.44 8.67
CA LYS A 125 19.06 -17.42 9.28
C LYS A 125 19.78 -18.13 8.15
#